data_AF-A0A640TUP5-F1
#
_entry.id   AF-A0A640TUP5-F1
#
_cell.length_a   1.000
_cell.length_b   1.000
_cell.length_c   1.000
_cell.angle_alpha   90.00
_cell.angle_beta   90.00
_cell.angle_gamma   90.00
#
_symmetry.space_group_name_H-M   'P 1'
#
loop_
_entity.id
_entity.type
_entity.pdbx_description
1 polymer ?
#
loop_
_entity_poly.entity_id
_entity_poly.type
_entity_poly.pdbx_seq_one_letter_code
_entity_poly.pdbx_strand_id
1 'polypeptide(L)'
;MCRACGQATADCGQVLPARLRDRLLTDHGPATLHVTDPSVERVTLMRVLRAELGIGLTEVKAVLGQVLAGAYSGTLPEVEYLARKLRRAGVDAVATRP
;
A
#
# COMPACT_ATOMS: atom_id res chain seq x y z
N MET A 1 1.67 -1.73 -29.64
CA MET A 1 0.55 -2.44 -30.28
C MET A 1 1.06 -3.12 -31.54
N CYS A 2 0.84 -4.43 -31.67
CA CYS A 2 1.20 -5.18 -32.88
C CYS A 2 0.19 -4.88 -34.00
N ARG A 3 0.66 -4.47 -35.18
CA ARG A 3 -0.22 -4.14 -36.33
C ARG A 3 -0.90 -5.37 -36.94
N ALA A 4 -0.39 -6.57 -36.69
CA ALA A 4 -0.92 -7.81 -37.26
C ALA A 4 -2.08 -8.41 -36.43
N CYS A 5 -2.01 -8.35 -35.10
CA CYS A 5 -3.03 -8.96 -34.21
C CYS A 5 -3.70 -7.98 -33.26
N GLY A 6 -3.31 -6.70 -33.26
CA GLY A 6 -3.89 -5.67 -32.39
C GLY A 6 -3.49 -5.77 -30.92
N GLN A 7 -2.73 -6.79 -30.52
CA GLN A 7 -2.33 -6.96 -29.12
C GLN A 7 -1.40 -5.83 -28.66
N ALA A 8 -1.66 -5.32 -27.46
CA ALA A 8 -0.79 -4.39 -26.76
C ALA A 8 -0.41 -4.97 -25.41
N THR A 9 0.88 -4.89 -25.08
CA THR A 9 1.40 -5.18 -23.75
C THR A 9 1.56 -3.85 -23.01
N ALA A 10 1.09 -3.79 -21.77
CA ALA A 10 1.41 -2.69 -20.88
C ALA A 10 2.74 -3.00 -20.20
N ASP A 11 3.65 -2.02 -20.16
CA ASP A 11 4.81 -2.07 -19.29
C ASP A 11 4.37 -1.63 -17.89
N CYS A 12 4.16 -2.59 -17.00
CA CYS A 12 3.72 -2.39 -15.63
C CYS A 12 4.86 -2.66 -14.65
N GLY A 13 4.79 -2.08 -13.45
CA GLY A 13 5.81 -2.26 -12.41
C GLY A 13 6.82 -1.11 -12.32
N GLN A 14 6.64 -0.07 -13.14
CA GLN A 14 7.38 1.19 -13.00
C GLN A 14 6.86 1.98 -11.79
N VAL A 15 7.74 2.81 -11.21
CA VAL A 15 7.36 3.75 -10.14
C VAL A 15 6.32 4.73 -10.68
N LEU A 16 5.23 4.93 -9.93
CA LEU A 16 4.21 5.91 -10.29
C LEU A 16 4.80 7.33 -10.24
N PRO A 17 4.74 8.11 -11.33
CA PRO A 17 5.18 9.50 -11.32
C PRO A 17 4.47 10.33 -10.25
N ALA A 18 5.21 11.15 -9.50
CA ALA A 18 4.67 11.96 -8.40
C ALA A 18 3.43 12.78 -8.79
N ARG A 19 3.45 13.42 -9.96
CA ARG A 19 2.30 14.18 -10.47
C ARG A 19 1.03 13.35 -10.64
N LEU A 20 1.16 12.08 -11.02
CA LEU A 20 0.00 11.18 -11.14
C LEU A 20 -0.49 10.74 -9.77
N ARG A 21 0.42 10.48 -8.83
CA ARG A 21 0.06 10.22 -7.42
C ARG A 21 -0.71 11.40 -6.82
N ASP A 22 -0.20 12.61 -6.98
CA ASP A 22 -0.85 13.83 -6.47
C ASP A 22 -2.25 14.00 -7.06
N ARG A 23 -2.38 13.78 -8.37
CA ARG A 23 -3.68 13.82 -9.05
C ARG A 23 -4.65 12.78 -8.48
N LEU A 24 -4.22 11.54 -8.25
CA LEU A 24 -5.07 10.52 -7.65
C LEU A 24 -5.54 10.92 -6.25
N LEU A 25 -4.67 11.54 -5.45
CA LEU A 25 -5.03 12.06 -4.13
C LEU A 25 -6.02 13.24 -4.23
N THR A 26 -5.82 14.15 -5.18
CA THR A 26 -6.74 15.27 -5.41
C THR A 26 -8.11 14.81 -5.89
N ASP A 27 -8.15 13.90 -6.86
CA ASP A 27 -9.38 13.48 -7.52
C ASP A 27 -10.21 12.49 -6.66
N HIS A 28 -9.56 11.74 -5.76
CA HIS A 28 -10.20 10.64 -5.02
C HIS A 28 -10.01 10.67 -3.50
N GLY A 29 -9.24 11.62 -2.97
CA GLY A 29 -8.88 11.67 -1.56
C GLY A 29 -7.92 10.56 -1.13
N PRO A 30 -7.41 10.63 0.11
CA PRO A 30 -6.59 9.58 0.68
C PRO A 30 -7.43 8.36 1.07
N ALA A 31 -6.85 7.18 0.93
CA ALA A 31 -7.32 5.95 1.56
C ALA A 31 -6.48 5.67 2.81
N THR A 32 -7.05 4.91 3.75
CA THR A 32 -6.43 4.58 5.04
C THR A 32 -6.31 3.06 5.20
N LEU A 33 -5.19 2.61 5.78
CA LEU A 33 -4.99 1.20 6.12
C LEU A 33 -5.58 0.90 7.50
N HIS A 34 -6.48 -0.07 7.58
CA HIS A 34 -7.00 -0.59 8.84
C HIS A 34 -6.59 -2.05 9.03
N VAL A 35 -6.26 -2.42 10.27
CA VAL A 35 -5.90 -3.78 10.70
C VAL A 35 -6.80 -4.16 11.86
N THR A 36 -7.44 -5.34 11.79
CA THR A 36 -8.51 -5.74 12.73
C THR A 36 -7.98 -6.12 14.11
N ASP A 37 -6.89 -6.89 14.20
CA ASP A 37 -6.18 -7.18 15.46
C ASP A 37 -4.67 -6.93 15.33
N PRO A 38 -4.25 -5.66 15.45
CA PRO A 38 -2.86 -5.31 15.23
C PRO A 38 -1.91 -5.73 16.37
N SER A 39 -2.44 -6.11 17.53
CA SER A 39 -1.65 -6.32 18.75
C SER A 39 -0.87 -7.64 18.73
N VAL A 40 -1.45 -8.66 18.10
CA VAL A 40 -0.89 -10.02 18.02
C VAL A 40 0.17 -10.16 16.93
N GLU A 41 0.24 -9.21 15.98
CA GLU A 41 0.94 -9.41 14.70
C GLU A 41 2.00 -8.33 14.39
N ARG A 42 2.46 -7.57 15.39
CA ARG A 42 3.41 -6.44 15.21
C ARG A 42 4.68 -6.81 14.45
N VAL A 43 5.24 -7.99 14.71
CA VAL A 43 6.45 -8.47 14.02
C VAL A 43 6.16 -8.74 12.54
N THR A 44 5.03 -9.39 12.23
CA THR A 44 4.59 -9.66 10.86
C THR A 44 4.31 -8.35 10.12
N LEU A 45 3.62 -7.40 10.76
CA LEU A 45 3.39 -6.05 10.25
C LEU A 45 4.70 -5.36 9.89
N MET A 46 5.65 -5.27 10.82
CA MET A 46 6.96 -4.65 10.56
C MET A 46 7.72 -5.34 9.44
N ARG A 47 7.67 -6.68 9.37
CA ARG A 47 8.34 -7.43 8.29
C ARG A 47 7.77 -7.09 6.93
N VAL A 48 6.44 -7.10 6.78
CA VAL A 48 5.77 -6.77 5.51
C VAL A 48 6.02 -5.31 5.13
N LEU A 49 5.83 -4.37 6.06
CA LEU A 49 6.02 -2.93 5.80
C LEU A 49 7.46 -2.63 5.36
N ARG A 50 8.48 -3.23 5.98
CA ARG A 50 9.88 -3.06 5.54
C ARG A 50 10.11 -3.59 4.14
N ALA A 51 9.60 -4.79 3.85
CA ALA A 51 9.81 -5.43 2.55
C ALA A 51 9.13 -4.65 1.42
N GLU A 52 7.90 -4.18 1.65
CA GLU A 52 7.09 -3.55 0.59
C GLU A 52 7.37 -2.05 0.43
N LEU A 53 7.82 -1.36 1.48
CA LEU A 53 8.16 0.06 1.41
C LEU A 53 9.66 0.31 1.20
N GLY A 54 10.50 -0.73 1.30
CA GLY A 54 11.96 -0.60 1.17
C GLY A 54 12.62 0.18 2.31
N ILE A 55 11.99 0.21 3.49
CA ILE A 55 12.39 1.05 4.64
C ILE A 55 13.20 0.30 5.70
N GLY A 56 13.98 1.06 6.47
CA GLY A 56 14.79 0.57 7.58
C GLY A 56 14.01 0.26 8.86
N LEU A 57 14.70 -0.25 9.88
CA LEU A 57 14.08 -0.59 11.17
C LEU A 57 13.54 0.63 11.92
N THR A 58 14.23 1.77 11.85
CA THR A 58 13.82 3.01 12.50
C THR A 58 12.54 3.56 11.86
N GLU A 59 12.51 3.63 10.54
CA GLU A 59 11.38 4.14 9.75
C GLU A 59 10.14 3.26 9.94
N VAL A 60 10.30 1.93 9.94
CA VAL A 60 9.13 1.05 10.11
C VAL A 60 8.49 1.18 11.49
N LYS A 61 9.22 1.58 12.54
CA LYS A 61 8.59 1.81 13.85
C LYS A 61 7.62 2.99 13.80
N ALA A 62 7.98 4.05 13.09
CA ALA A 62 7.11 5.20 12.87
C ALA A 62 5.89 4.82 12.01
N VAL A 63 6.12 4.12 10.89
CA VAL A 63 5.04 3.62 10.02
C VAL A 63 4.11 2.68 10.77
N LEU A 64 4.64 1.75 11.55
CA LEU A 64 3.85 0.87 12.40
C LEU A 64 2.97 1.70 13.35
N GLY A 65 3.53 2.71 14.02
CA GLY A 65 2.75 3.62 14.87
C GLY A 65 1.56 4.25 14.13
N GLN A 66 1.75 4.68 12.88
CA GLN A 66 0.68 5.22 12.05
C GLN A 66 -0.37 4.16 11.68
N VAL A 67 0.04 2.94 11.31
CA VAL A 67 -0.90 1.85 10.98
C VAL A 67 -1.75 1.48 12.19
N LEU A 68 -1.13 1.37 13.37
CA LEU A 68 -1.82 1.06 14.62
C LEU A 68 -2.81 2.16 15.05
N ALA A 69 -2.49 3.41 14.72
CA ALA A 69 -3.36 4.55 14.97
C ALA A 69 -4.43 4.74 13.88
N GLY A 70 -4.47 3.91 12.84
CA GLY A 70 -5.36 4.10 11.69
C GLY A 70 -5.07 5.41 10.94
N ALA A 71 -3.82 5.87 10.96
CA ALA A 71 -3.38 7.14 10.35
C ALA A 71 -2.48 6.93 9.12
N TYR A 72 -2.07 5.69 8.83
CA TYR A 72 -1.31 5.39 7.63
C TYR A 72 -2.21 5.53 6.39
N SER A 73 -1.84 6.46 5.50
CA SER A 73 -2.64 6.83 4.34
C SER A 73 -1.82 6.96 3.06
N GLY A 74 -2.51 6.84 1.93
CA GLY A 74 -1.94 6.95 0.59
C GLY A 74 -3.05 6.97 -0.46
N THR A 75 -2.69 6.78 -1.72
CA THR A 75 -3.71 6.52 -2.75
C THR A 75 -4.37 5.17 -2.50
N LEU A 76 -5.63 4.96 -2.93
CA LEU A 76 -6.28 3.66 -2.77
C LEU A 76 -5.42 2.49 -3.31
N PRO A 77 -4.82 2.56 -4.52
CA PRO A 77 -4.01 1.45 -5.03
C PRO A 77 -2.80 1.13 -4.15
N GLU A 78 -2.13 2.14 -3.60
CA GLU A 78 -0.98 1.95 -2.69
C GLU A 78 -1.41 1.26 -1.40
N VAL A 79 -2.51 1.72 -0.80
CA VAL A 79 -3.01 1.17 0.47
C VAL A 79 -3.58 -0.24 0.28
N GLU A 80 -4.33 -0.48 -0.79
CA GLU A 80 -4.88 -1.81 -1.10
C GLU A 80 -3.77 -2.81 -1.46
N TYR A 81 -2.70 -2.35 -2.11
CA TYR A 81 -1.52 -3.19 -2.34
C TYR A 81 -0.94 -3.70 -1.01
N LEU A 82 -0.73 -2.82 -0.04
CA LEU A 82 -0.25 -3.19 1.29
C LEU A 82 -1.23 -4.08 2.03
N ALA A 83 -2.53 -3.76 2.01
CA ALA A 83 -3.56 -4.58 2.64
C ALA A 83 -3.55 -6.01 2.08
N ARG A 84 -3.40 -6.18 0.77
CA ARG A 84 -3.25 -7.51 0.13
C ARG A 84 -1.99 -8.24 0.57
N LYS A 85 -0.86 -7.55 0.73
CA LYS A 85 0.39 -8.16 1.21
C LYS A 85 0.28 -8.60 2.67
N LEU A 86 -0.40 -7.81 3.49
CA LEU A 86 -0.72 -8.15 4.88
C LEU A 86 -1.64 -9.37 4.97
N ARG A 87 -2.74 -9.40 4.21
CA ARG A 87 -3.64 -10.57 4.17
C ARG A 87 -2.93 -11.84 3.73
N ARG A 88 -2.03 -11.76 2.74
CA ARG A 88 -1.19 -12.90 2.33
C ARG A 88 -0.22 -13.37 3.41
N ALA A 89 0.14 -12.51 4.35
CA ALA A 89 0.97 -12.82 5.50
C ALA A 89 0.17 -13.25 6.75
N GLY A 90 -1.16 -13.40 6.61
CA GLY A 90 -2.06 -13.80 7.70
C GLY A 90 -2.68 -12.63 8.47
N VAL A 91 -2.32 -11.39 8.13
CA VAL A 91 -2.79 -10.18 8.84
C VAL A 91 -4.08 -9.67 8.19
N ASP A 92 -5.18 -9.67 8.93
CA ASP A 92 -6.44 -9.09 8.44
C ASP A 92 -6.34 -7.57 8.33
N ALA A 93 -6.39 -7.08 7.10
CA ALA A 93 -6.19 -5.67 6.78
C ALA A 93 -7.04 -5.25 5.59
N VAL A 94 -7.55 -4.01 5.61
CA VAL A 94 -8.39 -3.44 4.56
C VAL A 94 -7.98 -2.00 4.25
N ALA A 95 -8.12 -1.60 2.99
CA ALA A 95 -8.06 -0.21 2.59
C ALA A 95 -9.45 0.41 2.64
N THR A 96 -9.60 1.52 3.34
CA THR A 96 -10.87 2.27 3.40
C THR A 96 -10.71 3.62 2.73
N ARG A 97 -11.79 4.13 2.15
CA ARG A 97 -11.94 5.54 1.78
C ARG A 97 -13.00 6.17 2.71
N PRO A 98 -12.95 7.49 2.93
CA PRO A 98 -14.04 8.21 3.58
C PRO A 98 -15.40 7.95 2.92
#